data_AF-A0A6J2Y2Z2-F1
#
_entry.id   AF-A0A6J2Y2Z2-F1
#
_cell.length_a   1.000
_cell.length_b   1.000
_cell.length_c   1.000
_cell.angle_alpha   90.00
_cell.angle_beta   90.00
_cell.angle_gamma   90.00
#
_symmetry.space_group_name_H-M   'P 1'
#
loop_
_entity.id
_entity.type
_entity.pdbx_description
1 polymer ?
#
loop_
_entity_poly.entity_id
_entity_poly.type
_entity_poly.pdbx_seq_one_letter_code
_entity_poly.pdbx_strand_id
1 'polypeptide(L)'
;MVEDENEKLGLEINPSKTKIMIIDRQNTNKPDVVSHKLNVNINDCLRPAKDKRAPLSSAGIYRIPCSCGSVYIGTTKRSVGTRLTEHKRNCRLGQTEKSAVAEHALRDGDHKIQFEDTQVIATTSGYHPRLVREAVEIHKHPNNFNRKEETFYLNRIWHPAISRTKVAAQRSRPVPEELPPEQATPPPPTHKYALRRRGGISLV
;
A
#
# COMPACT_ATOMS: atom_id res chain seq x y z
N MET A 1 30.93 -44.90 -40.78
CA MET A 1 29.52 -45.20 -41.13
C MET A 1 28.85 -45.56 -39.82
N VAL A 2 28.20 -44.54 -39.20
CA VAL A 2 26.75 -44.43 -38.92
C VAL A 2 26.30 -45.43 -37.84
N GLU A 3 25.64 -45.06 -36.75
CA GLU A 3 24.76 -43.91 -36.50
C GLU A 3 24.59 -43.65 -34.98
N ASP A 4 24.29 -42.39 -34.64
CA ASP A 4 23.76 -41.94 -33.35
C ASP A 4 22.44 -42.65 -33.02
N GLU A 5 22.21 -43.08 -31.77
CA GLU A 5 20.87 -43.06 -31.17
C GLU A 5 20.90 -42.60 -29.71
N ASN A 6 20.38 -41.39 -29.55
CA ASN A 6 20.04 -40.65 -28.35
C ASN A 6 18.75 -41.23 -27.74
N GLU A 7 18.81 -41.89 -26.57
CA GLU A 7 17.59 -42.37 -25.90
C GLU A 7 17.46 -41.88 -24.43
N LYS A 8 16.98 -40.63 -24.35
CA LYS A 8 16.01 -40.07 -23.38
C LYS A 8 16.09 -40.48 -21.90
N LEU A 9 16.58 -39.53 -21.09
CA LEU A 9 16.14 -39.29 -19.71
C LEU A 9 14.61 -39.05 -19.69
N GLY A 10 13.85 -40.03 -19.19
CA GLY A 10 12.41 -39.91 -18.97
C GLY A 10 12.10 -39.12 -17.70
N LEU A 11 11.81 -37.83 -17.84
CA LEU A 11 11.19 -37.01 -16.80
C LEU A 11 9.67 -37.17 -16.91
N GLU A 12 9.07 -38.12 -16.20
CA GLU A 12 7.62 -38.29 -16.20
C GLU A 12 6.97 -37.32 -15.19
N ILE A 13 6.46 -36.20 -15.71
CA ILE A 13 5.79 -35.16 -14.92
C ILE A 13 4.31 -35.55 -14.79
N ASN A 14 3.92 -36.11 -13.65
CA ASN A 14 2.52 -36.44 -13.37
C ASN A 14 1.81 -35.19 -12.75
N PRO A 15 0.84 -34.55 -13.41
CA PRO A 15 0.32 -33.23 -13.02
C PRO A 15 -0.59 -33.22 -11.78
N SER A 16 -0.77 -34.36 -11.10
CA SER A 16 -1.70 -34.45 -9.96
C SER A 16 -1.07 -34.88 -8.64
N LYS A 17 0.22 -35.25 -8.59
CA LYS A 17 0.93 -35.61 -7.35
C LYS A 17 2.43 -35.31 -7.48
N THR A 18 2.85 -34.11 -7.08
CA THR A 18 4.27 -33.76 -7.03
C THR A 18 4.96 -34.50 -5.87
N LYS A 19 5.37 -35.75 -6.10
CA LYS A 19 6.29 -36.48 -5.21
C LYS A 19 7.66 -36.47 -5.88
N ILE A 20 8.47 -35.45 -5.58
CA ILE A 20 9.89 -35.48 -5.94
C ILE A 20 10.57 -36.43 -4.95
N MET A 21 10.98 -37.62 -5.41
CA MET A 21 11.79 -38.54 -4.61
C MET A 21 13.25 -38.31 -4.94
N ILE A 22 14.02 -37.76 -4.00
CA ILE A 22 15.48 -37.80 -4.05
C ILE A 22 15.88 -39.14 -3.41
N ILE A 23 16.39 -40.07 -4.20
CA ILE A 23 16.90 -41.35 -3.70
C ILE A 23 18.36 -41.14 -3.30
N ASP A 24 18.63 -41.03 -2.00
CA ASP A 24 20.01 -41.01 -1.49
C ASP A 24 20.51 -42.46 -1.32
N ARG A 25 21.57 -42.84 -2.05
CA ARG A 25 22.01 -44.24 -2.23
C ARG A 25 22.97 -44.72 -1.14
N GLN A 26 22.95 -44.18 0.09
CA GLN A 26 23.85 -44.65 1.14
C GLN A 26 23.30 -44.42 2.57
N ASN A 27 22.41 -45.28 3.08
CA ASN A 27 22.48 -45.70 4.50
C ASN A 27 21.57 -46.92 4.79
N THR A 28 22.19 -48.07 5.06
CA THR A 28 21.50 -49.29 5.52
C THR A 28 21.25 -49.24 7.02
N ASN A 29 20.20 -48.56 7.46
CA ASN A 29 19.55 -48.84 8.74
C ASN A 29 18.17 -48.17 8.81
N LYS A 30 17.11 -49.00 8.80
CA LYS A 30 15.69 -48.74 9.13
C LYS A 30 15.11 -47.38 8.66
N PRO A 31 14.29 -47.35 7.59
CA PRO A 31 13.69 -46.10 7.13
C PRO A 31 12.50 -45.72 8.00
N ASP A 32 12.71 -44.89 9.02
CA ASP A 32 11.62 -44.07 9.55
C ASP A 32 11.28 -43.04 8.47
N VAL A 33 10.15 -43.26 7.78
CA VAL A 33 9.64 -42.33 6.77
C VAL A 33 9.10 -41.09 7.48
N VAL A 34 9.99 -40.14 7.77
CA VAL A 34 9.61 -38.83 8.29
C VAL A 34 9.03 -38.02 7.13
N SER A 35 7.71 -37.90 7.10
CA SER A 35 7.00 -37.12 6.09
C SER A 35 6.96 -35.65 6.51
N HIS A 36 7.83 -34.82 5.93
CA HIS A 36 7.79 -33.37 6.14
C HIS A 36 6.78 -32.73 5.19
N LYS A 37 5.65 -32.27 5.74
CA LYS A 37 4.65 -31.50 4.99
C LYS A 37 5.03 -30.02 5.04
N LEU A 38 5.54 -29.47 3.93
CA LEU A 38 5.70 -28.03 3.80
C LEU A 38 4.31 -27.38 3.68
N ASN A 39 3.92 -26.57 4.67
CA ASN A 39 2.74 -25.70 4.61
C ASN A 39 3.09 -24.38 3.88
N VAL A 40 3.62 -24.49 2.66
CA VAL A 40 3.84 -23.31 1.81
C VAL A 40 2.66 -23.19 0.86
N ASN A 41 1.91 -22.09 0.95
CA ASN A 41 0.88 -21.79 -0.02
C ASN A 41 1.58 -21.40 -1.33
N ILE A 42 1.01 -21.77 -2.49
CA ILE A 42 1.53 -21.33 -3.80
C ILE A 42 1.66 -19.80 -3.84
N ASN A 43 0.74 -19.08 -3.20
CA ASN A 43 0.80 -17.63 -3.05
C ASN A 43 2.05 -17.12 -2.31
N ASP A 44 2.66 -17.93 -1.44
CA ASP A 44 3.88 -17.55 -0.71
C ASP A 44 5.13 -17.62 -1.60
N CYS A 45 5.07 -18.45 -2.65
CA CYS A 45 6.16 -18.61 -3.63
C CYS A 45 6.03 -17.65 -4.83
N LEU A 46 4.85 -17.09 -5.06
CA LEU A 46 4.59 -16.19 -6.17
C LEU A 46 4.88 -14.73 -5.79
N ARG A 47 5.62 -14.02 -6.64
CA ARG A 47 5.67 -12.55 -6.55
C ARG A 47 4.26 -12.01 -6.82
N PRO A 48 3.77 -11.02 -6.04
CA PRO A 48 2.50 -10.39 -6.33
C PRO A 48 2.49 -9.90 -7.78
N ALA A 49 1.55 -10.41 -8.58
CA ALA A 49 1.46 -10.08 -10.00
C ALA A 49 1.08 -8.61 -10.27
N LYS A 50 0.71 -7.87 -9.22
CA LYS A 50 0.24 -6.48 -9.32
C LYS A 50 1.19 -5.56 -8.58
N ASP A 51 1.50 -4.44 -9.20
CA ASP A 51 2.32 -3.40 -8.60
C ASP A 51 1.75 -2.95 -7.26
N LYS A 52 2.66 -2.62 -6.34
CA LYS A 52 2.29 -2.03 -5.06
C LYS A 52 1.57 -0.71 -5.34
N ARG A 53 0.31 -0.60 -4.94
CA ARG A 53 -0.45 0.64 -5.10
C ARG A 53 0.19 1.74 -4.27
N ALA A 54 0.17 2.97 -4.79
CA ALA A 54 0.60 4.13 -4.04
C ALA A 54 -0.16 4.20 -2.69
N PRO A 55 0.50 4.55 -1.57
CA PRO A 55 -0.07 4.44 -0.23
C PRO A 55 -1.43 5.13 -0.05
N LEU A 56 -1.67 6.25 -0.74
CA LEU A 56 -2.89 7.05 -0.64
C LEU A 56 -3.93 6.74 -1.73
N SER A 57 -3.64 5.79 -2.64
CA SER A 57 -4.51 5.45 -3.77
C SER A 57 -5.71 4.58 -3.36
N SER A 58 -5.67 3.98 -2.17
CA SER A 58 -6.70 3.05 -1.70
C SER A 58 -7.81 3.75 -0.91
N ALA A 59 -9.00 3.14 -0.92
CA ALA A 59 -10.10 3.50 -0.05
C ALA A 59 -9.93 2.86 1.34
N GLY A 60 -10.50 3.49 2.36
CA GLY A 60 -10.41 2.97 3.72
C GLY A 60 -10.46 4.05 4.80
N ILE A 61 -9.85 3.73 5.93
CA ILE A 61 -9.75 4.54 7.13
C ILE A 61 -8.36 5.18 7.15
N TYR A 62 -8.32 6.48 7.36
CA TYR A 62 -7.09 7.25 7.42
C TYR A 62 -7.08 8.16 8.65
N ARG A 63 -5.90 8.64 9.02
CA ARG A 63 -5.75 9.69 10.02
C ARG A 63 -4.93 10.86 9.52
N ILE A 64 -5.27 12.04 10.00
CA ILE A 64 -4.57 13.30 9.73
C ILE A 64 -4.17 13.91 11.08
N PRO A 65 -2.87 13.99 11.41
CA PRO A 65 -2.42 14.65 12.62
C PRO A 65 -2.46 16.18 12.50
N CYS A 66 -2.60 16.84 13.64
CA CYS A 66 -2.43 18.28 13.79
C CYS A 66 -1.26 18.56 14.74
N SER A 67 -0.56 19.68 14.51
CA SER A 67 0.50 20.19 15.37
C SER A 67 0.10 20.37 16.84
N CYS A 68 -1.19 20.56 17.13
CA CYS A 68 -1.70 20.64 18.51
C CYS A 68 -1.79 19.27 19.23
N GLY A 69 -1.32 18.19 18.61
CA GLY A 69 -1.38 16.82 19.14
C GLY A 69 -2.73 16.12 18.97
N SER A 70 -3.73 16.82 18.45
CA SER A 70 -5.03 16.22 18.12
C SER A 70 -5.01 15.54 16.76
N VAL A 71 -5.87 14.54 16.56
CA VAL A 71 -5.91 13.73 15.34
C VAL A 71 -7.32 13.68 14.76
N TYR A 72 -7.44 13.78 13.44
CA TYR A 72 -8.68 13.47 12.74
C TYR A 72 -8.61 12.05 12.18
N ILE A 73 -9.66 11.27 12.40
CA ILE A 73 -9.78 9.91 11.87
C ILE A 73 -11.02 9.87 10.98
N GLY A 74 -10.84 9.60 9.70
CA GLY A 74 -11.94 9.61 8.74
C GLY A 74 -11.96 8.39 7.85
N THR A 75 -13.12 8.12 7.25
CA THR A 75 -13.26 7.13 6.20
C THR A 75 -13.50 7.75 4.83
N THR A 76 -13.12 7.03 3.79
CA THR A 76 -13.47 7.38 2.41
C THR A 76 -13.76 6.13 1.60
N LYS A 77 -14.77 6.22 0.71
CA LYS A 77 -15.05 5.22 -0.33
C LYS A 77 -14.13 5.41 -1.55
N ARG A 78 -13.65 6.63 -1.78
CA ARG A 78 -12.68 6.98 -2.83
C ARG A 78 -11.27 6.79 -2.28
N SER A 79 -10.25 7.15 -3.07
CA SER A 79 -8.88 7.17 -2.55
C SER A 79 -8.74 8.17 -1.39
N VAL A 80 -7.85 7.87 -0.44
CA VAL A 80 -7.48 8.80 0.64
C VAL A 80 -6.89 10.08 0.05
N GLY A 81 -6.11 10.00 -1.02
CA GLY A 81 -5.56 11.16 -1.72
C GLY A 81 -6.63 12.14 -2.20
N THR A 82 -7.71 11.64 -2.83
CA THR A 82 -8.84 12.49 -3.26
C THR A 82 -9.54 13.13 -2.07
N ARG A 83 -9.70 12.41 -0.96
CA ARG A 83 -10.33 12.99 0.23
C ARG A 83 -9.44 14.07 0.89
N LEU A 84 -8.13 13.90 0.82
CA LEU A 84 -7.16 14.87 1.31
C LEU A 84 -7.21 16.18 0.54
N THR A 85 -7.29 16.13 -0.80
CA THR A 85 -7.39 17.34 -1.63
C THR A 85 -8.69 18.10 -1.35
N GLU A 86 -9.78 17.40 -1.06
CA GLU A 86 -11.04 18.02 -0.61
C GLU A 86 -10.89 18.71 0.73
N HIS A 87 -10.27 18.08 1.72
CA HIS A 87 -10.00 18.73 3.00
C HIS A 87 -9.11 19.96 2.83
N LYS A 88 -8.03 19.89 2.04
CA LYS A 88 -7.17 21.04 1.70
C LYS A 88 -7.98 22.17 1.05
N ARG A 89 -8.86 21.85 0.10
CA ARG A 89 -9.76 22.81 -0.53
C ARG A 89 -10.72 23.45 0.48
N ASN A 90 -11.33 22.66 1.35
CA ASN A 90 -12.28 23.15 2.34
C ASN A 90 -11.60 24.06 3.38
N CYS A 91 -10.37 23.73 3.81
CA CYS A 91 -9.58 24.59 4.67
C CYS A 91 -9.26 25.93 3.98
N ARG A 92 -8.83 25.88 2.71
CA ARG A 92 -8.53 27.09 1.93
C ARG A 92 -9.75 27.98 1.70
N LEU A 93 -10.92 27.39 1.51
CA LEU A 93 -12.18 28.11 1.28
C LEU A 93 -12.94 28.46 2.58
N GLY A 94 -12.42 28.05 3.73
CA GLY A 94 -13.09 28.20 5.03
C GLY A 94 -14.46 27.52 5.14
N GLN A 95 -14.66 26.41 4.42
CA GLN A 95 -15.90 25.65 4.45
C GLN A 95 -15.93 24.73 5.68
N THR A 96 -16.10 25.33 6.85
CA THR A 96 -16.13 24.62 8.13
C THR A 96 -17.26 23.61 8.14
N GLU A 97 -18.46 23.97 7.65
CA GLU A 97 -19.66 23.14 7.61
C GLU A 97 -19.47 21.78 6.89
N LYS A 98 -18.55 21.69 5.93
CA LYS A 98 -18.29 20.46 5.15
C LYS A 98 -17.13 19.62 5.66
N SER A 99 -16.36 20.11 6.62
CA SER A 99 -15.11 19.47 7.01
C SER A 99 -14.74 19.81 8.44
N ALA A 100 -14.82 18.81 9.33
CA ALA A 100 -14.26 18.90 10.68
C ALA A 100 -12.77 19.32 10.68
N VAL A 101 -12.02 18.96 9.63
CA VAL A 101 -10.62 19.39 9.44
C VAL A 101 -10.51 20.89 9.19
N ALA A 102 -11.46 21.47 8.45
CA ALA A 102 -11.46 22.91 8.17
C ALA A 102 -11.93 23.69 9.41
N GLU A 103 -12.95 23.19 10.10
CA GLU A 103 -13.40 23.72 11.38
C GLU A 103 -12.27 23.74 12.41
N HIS A 104 -11.52 22.65 12.55
CA HIS A 104 -10.39 22.58 13.47
C HIS A 104 -9.23 23.51 13.07
N ALA A 105 -8.91 23.57 11.78
CA ALA A 105 -7.85 24.45 11.27
C ALA A 105 -8.16 25.95 11.46
N LEU A 106 -9.44 26.33 11.48
CA LEU A 106 -9.90 27.71 11.64
C LEU A 106 -10.30 28.07 13.07
N ARG A 107 -10.24 27.12 14.00
CA ARG A 107 -10.51 27.38 15.42
C ARG A 107 -9.41 28.24 16.03
N ASP A 108 -9.75 29.00 17.07
CA ASP A 108 -8.78 29.81 17.83
C ASP A 108 -7.60 28.97 18.32
N GLY A 109 -6.40 29.28 17.83
CA GLY A 109 -5.16 28.57 18.14
C GLY A 109 -4.25 28.44 16.90
N ASP A 110 -2.99 28.08 17.13
CA ASP A 110 -2.06 27.74 16.03
C ASP A 110 -2.24 26.28 15.61
N HIS A 111 -3.29 26.03 14.82
CA HIS A 111 -3.64 24.70 14.32
C HIS A 111 -3.10 24.46 12.91
N LYS A 112 -1.87 23.94 12.82
CA LYS A 112 -1.31 23.45 11.55
C LYS A 112 -1.68 21.98 11.30
N ILE A 113 -2.53 21.74 10.31
CA ILE A 113 -2.90 20.39 9.85
C ILE A 113 -1.74 19.80 9.04
N GLN A 114 -1.24 18.64 9.46
CA GLN A 114 -0.11 17.96 8.81
C GLN A 114 -0.63 16.95 7.78
N PHE A 115 -1.04 17.46 6.61
CA PHE A 115 -1.58 16.60 5.56
C PHE A 115 -0.55 15.63 4.98
N GLU A 116 0.72 15.98 5.04
CA GLU A 116 1.85 15.19 4.52
C GLU A 116 2.11 13.96 5.40
N ASP A 117 1.77 14.05 6.68
CA ASP A 117 1.87 12.98 7.68
C ASP A 117 0.59 12.11 7.75
N THR A 118 -0.28 12.23 6.74
CA THR A 118 -1.50 11.41 6.66
C THR A 118 -1.15 9.94 6.50
N GLN A 119 -1.76 9.09 7.31
CA GLN A 119 -1.54 7.65 7.27
C GLN A 119 -2.83 6.88 7.05
N VAL A 120 -2.76 5.86 6.20
CA VAL A 120 -3.87 4.90 6.01
C VAL A 120 -3.78 3.87 7.13
N ILE A 121 -4.79 3.83 8.00
CA ILE A 121 -4.87 2.89 9.12
C ILE A 121 -5.26 1.50 8.62
N ALA A 122 -6.27 1.46 7.75
CA ALA A 122 -6.77 0.20 7.20
C ALA A 122 -7.49 0.43 5.88
N THR A 123 -7.29 -0.47 4.92
CA THR A 123 -8.05 -0.51 3.68
C THR A 123 -9.27 -1.42 3.85
N THR A 124 -10.47 -0.90 3.63
CA THR A 124 -11.72 -1.64 3.76
C THR A 124 -12.66 -1.26 2.61
N SER A 125 -13.18 -2.25 1.88
CA SER A 125 -14.11 -2.04 0.77
C SER A 125 -15.57 -1.95 1.22
N GLY A 126 -15.96 -2.69 2.27
CA GLY A 126 -17.33 -2.74 2.78
C GLY A 126 -17.79 -1.47 3.50
N TYR A 127 -19.07 -1.12 3.38
CA TYR A 127 -19.66 0.04 4.05
C TYR A 127 -19.69 -0.10 5.58
N HIS A 128 -20.41 -1.09 6.11
CA HIS A 128 -20.53 -1.31 7.55
C HIS A 128 -19.18 -1.60 8.25
N PRO A 129 -18.31 -2.49 7.72
CA PRO A 129 -17.02 -2.72 8.34
C PRO A 129 -16.15 -1.47 8.41
N ARG A 130 -16.29 -0.56 7.44
CA ARG A 130 -15.57 0.72 7.44
C ARG A 130 -16.06 1.65 8.54
N LEU A 131 -17.38 1.79 8.72
CA LEU A 131 -17.97 2.60 9.79
C LEU A 131 -17.65 2.07 11.19
N VAL A 132 -17.78 0.76 11.40
CA VAL A 132 -17.46 0.14 12.69
C VAL A 132 -15.98 0.34 13.01
N ARG A 133 -15.10 0.15 12.02
CA ARG A 133 -13.66 0.32 12.22
C ARG A 133 -13.28 1.78 12.49
N GLU A 134 -13.92 2.74 11.84
CA GLU A 134 -13.76 4.17 12.14
C GLU A 134 -14.15 4.49 13.58
N ALA A 135 -15.32 4.04 14.03
CA ALA A 135 -15.76 4.25 15.41
C ALA A 135 -14.80 3.64 16.42
N VAL A 136 -14.29 2.44 16.15
CA VAL A 136 -13.27 1.78 16.99
C VAL A 136 -11.98 2.60 17.04
N GLU A 137 -11.48 3.09 15.89
CA GLU A 137 -10.26 3.88 15.84
C GLU A 137 -10.43 5.25 16.50
N ILE A 138 -11.58 5.91 16.34
CA ILE A 138 -11.91 7.15 17.05
C ILE A 138 -11.93 6.92 18.56
N HIS A 139 -12.53 5.83 19.03
CA HIS A 139 -12.57 5.50 20.45
C HIS A 139 -11.19 5.22 21.05
N LYS A 140 -10.23 4.71 20.26
CA LYS A 140 -8.85 4.50 20.70
C LYS A 140 -8.05 5.80 20.86
N HIS A 141 -8.48 6.89 20.23
CA HIS A 141 -7.76 8.15 20.22
C HIS A 141 -8.58 9.23 20.96
N PRO A 142 -8.38 9.42 22.27
CA PRO A 142 -9.17 10.38 23.05
C PRO A 142 -8.98 11.82 22.57
N ASN A 143 -7.79 12.16 22.05
CA ASN A 143 -7.47 13.48 21.51
C ASN A 143 -7.86 13.61 20.04
N ASN A 144 -9.10 13.27 19.69
CA ASN A 144 -9.61 13.45 18.34
C ASN A 144 -10.48 14.71 18.21
N PHE A 145 -10.48 15.32 17.02
CA PHE A 145 -11.31 16.50 16.71
C PHE A 145 -12.42 16.17 15.71
N ASN A 146 -12.88 14.91 15.70
CA ASN A 146 -14.02 14.50 14.89
C ASN A 146 -15.33 15.11 15.40
N ARG A 147 -16.26 15.38 14.48
CA ARG A 147 -17.62 15.79 14.84
C ARG A 147 -18.39 14.61 15.40
N LYS A 148 -19.06 14.84 16.53
CA LYS A 148 -19.88 13.81 17.20
C LYS A 148 -21.06 13.34 16.34
N GLU A 149 -21.56 14.19 15.45
CA GLU A 149 -22.65 13.90 14.53
C GLU A 149 -22.21 12.98 13.37
N GLU A 150 -20.93 13.02 12.99
CA GLU A 150 -20.38 12.25 11.86
C GLU A 150 -19.91 10.86 12.28
N THR A 151 -19.86 10.56 13.59
CA THR A 151 -19.37 9.29 14.13
C THR A 151 -20.43 8.21 14.21
N PHE A 152 -20.11 7.01 13.72
CA PHE A 152 -20.96 5.82 13.90
C PHE A 152 -21.03 5.43 15.39
N TYR A 153 -22.25 5.18 15.88
CA TYR A 153 -22.48 4.83 17.28
C TYR A 153 -22.03 3.40 17.58
N LEU A 154 -21.10 3.26 18.52
CA LEU A 154 -20.62 1.97 18.99
C LEU A 154 -21.33 1.60 20.29
N ASN A 155 -21.85 0.37 20.40
CA ASN A 155 -22.51 -0.07 21.62
C ASN A 155 -21.52 -0.05 22.80
N ARG A 156 -21.96 0.51 23.94
CA ARG A 156 -21.14 0.73 25.13
C ARG A 156 -20.49 -0.53 25.69
N ILE A 157 -21.10 -1.70 25.46
CA ILE A 157 -20.57 -3.01 25.84
C ILE A 157 -19.15 -3.22 25.28
N TRP A 158 -18.84 -2.62 24.13
CA TRP A 158 -17.53 -2.75 23.49
C TRP A 158 -16.46 -1.80 24.04
N HIS A 159 -16.81 -0.72 24.75
CA HIS A 159 -15.84 0.26 25.23
C HIS A 159 -14.72 -0.34 26.09
N PRO A 160 -15.00 -1.20 27.09
CA PRO A 160 -13.95 -1.80 27.89
C PRO A 160 -13.03 -2.70 27.08
N ALA A 161 -13.57 -3.44 26.10
CA ALA A 161 -12.78 -4.31 25.24
C ALA A 161 -11.85 -3.51 24.33
N ILE A 162 -12.33 -2.41 23.76
CA ILE A 162 -11.56 -1.58 22.83
C ILE A 162 -10.49 -0.77 23.55
N SER A 163 -10.80 -0.24 24.74
CA SER A 163 -9.85 0.54 25.53
C SER A 163 -8.62 -0.28 25.96
N ARG A 164 -8.78 -1.60 26.12
CA ARG A 164 -7.68 -2.52 26.44
C ARG A 164 -6.78 -2.84 25.26
N THR A 165 -7.25 -2.66 24.02
CA THR A 165 -6.43 -2.91 22.83
C THR A 165 -5.40 -1.80 22.62
N LYS A 166 -4.13 -2.19 22.52
CA LYS A 166 -3.04 -1.27 22.19
C LYS A 166 -3.27 -0.62 20.82
N VAL A 167 -2.99 0.67 20.72
CA VAL A 167 -2.87 1.36 19.42
C VAL A 167 -1.64 0.81 18.71
N ALA A 168 -1.78 0.40 17.45
CA ALA A 168 -0.64 -0.07 16.67
C ALA A 168 0.41 1.05 16.57
N ALA A 169 1.67 0.73 16.87
CA ALA A 169 2.75 1.69 16.82
C ALA A 169 2.84 2.33 15.42
N GLN A 170 3.07 3.64 15.42
CA GLN A 170 3.22 4.44 14.22
C GLN A 170 4.33 3.86 13.34
N ARG A 171 4.00 3.46 12.11
CA ARG A 171 5.04 3.22 11.10
C ARG A 171 5.50 4.59 10.62
N SER A 172 6.51 5.16 11.27
CA SER A 172 7.27 6.25 10.68
C SER A 172 7.82 5.73 9.36
N ARG A 173 7.47 6.39 8.24
CA ARG A 173 8.12 6.11 6.97
C ARG A 173 9.62 6.34 7.20
N PRO A 174 10.52 5.42 6.84
CA PRO A 174 11.90 5.82 6.61
C PRO A 174 11.84 6.97 5.62
N VAL A 175 12.30 8.15 6.02
CA VAL A 175 12.54 9.23 5.08
C VAL A 175 13.41 8.61 3.98
N PRO A 176 13.00 8.60 2.70
CA PRO A 176 13.93 8.31 1.64
C PRO A 176 15.05 9.31 1.81
N GLU A 177 16.21 8.84 2.26
CA GLU A 177 17.41 9.66 2.34
C GLU A 177 17.59 10.31 0.97
N GLU A 178 17.44 11.63 0.91
CA GLU A 178 17.71 12.38 -0.30
C GLU A 178 19.14 12.05 -0.68
N LEU A 179 19.31 11.32 -1.78
CA LEU A 179 20.61 11.08 -2.35
C LEU A 179 21.27 12.45 -2.55
N PRO A 180 22.57 12.61 -2.17
CA PRO A 180 23.30 13.85 -2.38
C PRO A 180 23.13 14.32 -3.83
N PRO A 181 23.07 15.64 -4.09
CA PRO A 181 22.85 16.16 -5.42
C PRO A 181 23.88 15.59 -6.39
N GLU A 182 23.42 14.66 -7.22
CA GLU A 182 24.20 14.11 -8.32
C GLU A 182 24.49 15.27 -9.26
N GLN A 183 25.77 15.62 -9.35
CA GLN A 183 26.26 16.72 -10.16
C GLN A 183 25.72 16.53 -11.57
N ALA A 184 25.01 17.56 -12.07
CA ALA A 184 24.43 17.55 -13.39
C ALA A 184 25.51 17.29 -14.45
N THR A 185 25.62 16.04 -14.93
CA THR A 185 26.31 15.77 -16.18
C THR A 185 25.47 16.35 -17.31
N PRO A 186 26.04 17.19 -18.20
CA PRO A 186 25.29 17.77 -19.30
C PRO A 186 24.73 16.67 -20.20
N PRO A 187 23.52 16.87 -20.78
CA PRO A 187 22.93 15.89 -21.68
C PRO A 187 23.87 15.65 -22.88
N PRO A 188 23.96 14.40 -23.38
CA PRO A 188 24.80 14.08 -24.52
C PRO A 188 24.36 14.92 -25.74
N PRO A 189 25.30 15.34 -26.59
CA PRO A 189 25.01 16.18 -27.75
C PRO A 189 24.02 15.47 -28.68
N THR A 190 22.96 16.18 -29.04
CA THR A 190 21.98 15.71 -30.02
C THR A 190 22.66 15.57 -31.38
N HIS A 191 22.78 14.33 -31.86
CA HIS A 191 23.28 14.06 -33.21
C HIS A 191 22.26 14.62 -34.21
N LYS A 192 22.59 15.75 -34.84
CA LYS A 192 21.78 16.32 -35.92
C LYS A 192 21.87 15.37 -37.12
N TYR A 193 20.86 14.54 -37.32
CA TYR A 193 20.72 13.83 -38.59
C TYR A 193 20.49 14.87 -39.69
N ALA A 194 21.44 14.99 -40.61
CA ALA A 194 21.26 15.77 -41.82
C ALA A 194 20.20 15.06 -42.69
N LEU A 195 19.00 15.63 -42.76
CA LEU A 195 18.00 15.23 -43.74
C LEU A 195 18.60 15.43 -45.14
N ARG A 196 18.83 14.32 -45.86
CA ARG A 196 19.22 14.36 -47.27
C ARG A 196 18.19 15.18 -48.04
N ARG A 197 18.65 16.22 -48.75
CA ARG A 197 17.83 16.92 -49.74
C ARG A 197 17.39 15.90 -50.79
N ARG A 198 16.08 15.68 -50.95
CA ARG A 198 15.54 14.95 -52.10
C ARG A 198 15.93 15.74 -53.35
N GLY A 199 16.65 15.08 -54.26
CA GLY A 199 16.97 15.62 -55.57
C GLY A 199 15.69 16.00 -56.30
N GLY A 200 15.65 17.20 -56.85
CA GLY A 200 14.57 17.67 -57.71
C GLY A 200 14.52 16.81 -58.97
N ILE A 201 13.31 16.36 -59.30
CA ILE A 201 13.01 15.71 -60.56
C ILE A 201 12.69 16.84 -61.53
N SER A 202 13.53 17.03 -62.54
CA SER A 202 13.29 17.96 -63.64
C SER A 202 12.24 17.35 -64.57
N LEU A 203 11.10 18.02 -64.76
CA LEU A 203 10.20 17.73 -65.87
C LEU A 203 10.53 18.69 -67.01
N VAL A 204 10.95 18.11 -68.12
CA VAL A 204 10.81 18.67 -69.48
C VAL A 204 9.43 18.31 -70.01
#